data_AF-A0A6V7KI06-F1
#
_entry.id   AF-A0A6V7KI06-F1
#
_cell.length_a   1.000
_cell.length_b   1.000
_cell.length_c   1.000
_cell.angle_alpha   90.00
_cell.angle_beta   90.00
_cell.angle_gamma   90.00
#
_symmetry.space_group_name_H-M   'P 1'
#
loop_
_entity.id
_entity.type
_entity.pdbx_description
1 polymer ?
#
loop_
_entity_poly.entity_id
_entity_poly.type
_entity_poly.pdbx_seq_one_letter_code
_entity_poly.pdbx_strand_id
1 'polypeptide(L)'
;EHDDKIIPSSVLLRHSSARPAPTPEPGMQCRLGPLTLQHNEGINRKINNKCAICVCEVPPALTCVNAPIEACDLKTEGLHSSEEKA
;
A
#
# COMPACT_ATOMS: atom_id res chain seq x y z
N GLU A 1 32.93 42.53 23.08
CA GLU A 1 32.03 41.43 23.45
C GLU A 1 31.32 40.97 22.18
N HIS A 2 31.75 39.85 21.60
CA HIS A 2 31.13 39.26 20.41
C HIS A 2 30.58 37.89 20.83
N ASP A 3 29.26 37.79 20.87
CA ASP A 3 28.49 36.59 21.23
C ASP A 3 28.48 35.64 20.02
N ASP A 4 29.45 34.75 19.94
CA ASP A 4 29.44 33.63 18.98
C ASP A 4 28.46 32.58 19.52
N LYS A 5 27.19 32.71 19.11
CA LYS A 5 26.17 31.69 19.34
C LYS A 5 26.44 30.51 18.42
N ILE A 6 27.23 29.58 18.92
CA ILE A 6 27.36 28.22 18.39
C ILE A 6 25.96 27.60 18.41
N ILE A 7 25.29 27.57 17.26
CA ILE A 7 24.01 26.89 17.09
C ILE A 7 24.29 25.39 17.22
N PRO A 8 23.70 24.69 18.19
CA PRO A 8 23.93 23.25 18.32
C PRO A 8 23.40 22.55 17.05
N SER A 9 24.24 21.70 16.45
CA SER A 9 23.96 20.92 15.23
C SER A 9 22.76 19.97 15.33
N SER A 10 22.02 19.98 16.44
CA SER A 10 20.74 19.30 16.63
C SER A 10 19.59 19.94 15.84
N VAL A 11 19.79 21.12 15.23
CA VAL A 11 18.83 21.77 14.31
C VAL A 11 19.14 21.46 12.84
N LEU A 12 19.84 20.35 12.54
CA LEU A 12 19.56 19.65 11.29
C LEU A 12 18.27 18.88 11.52
N LEU A 13 17.14 19.62 11.50
CA LEU A 13 15.87 19.01 11.18
C LEU A 13 16.09 18.31 9.84
N ARG A 14 16.31 17.00 9.96
CA ARG A 14 15.87 16.02 8.98
C ARG A 14 14.37 16.22 8.86
N HIS A 15 13.97 17.26 8.14
CA HIS A 15 12.78 17.23 7.34
C HIS A 15 13.08 16.21 6.25
N SER A 16 13.12 14.93 6.64
CA SER A 16 12.61 13.89 5.77
C SER A 16 11.19 14.36 5.51
N SER A 17 11.01 15.11 4.42
CA SER A 17 9.71 15.34 3.82
C SER A 17 9.20 13.95 3.47
N ALA A 18 8.66 13.27 4.48
CA ALA A 18 7.69 12.22 4.29
C ALA A 18 6.57 12.92 3.57
N ARG A 19 6.67 12.93 2.24
CA ARG A 19 5.60 13.35 1.35
C ARG A 19 4.36 12.68 1.91
N PRO A 20 3.33 13.43 2.34
CA PRO A 20 2.11 12.78 2.79
C PRO A 20 1.71 11.84 1.66
N ALA A 21 1.64 10.54 1.98
CA ALA A 21 1.15 9.55 1.03
C ALA A 21 -0.17 10.11 0.48
N PRO A 22 -0.39 10.07 -0.85
CA PRO A 22 -1.59 10.65 -1.43
C PRO A 22 -2.80 10.13 -0.67
N THR A 23 -3.55 11.03 -0.06
CA THR A 23 -4.75 10.67 0.68
C THR A 23 -5.67 9.98 -0.31
N PRO A 24 -6.05 8.71 -0.11
CA PRO A 24 -6.81 7.98 -1.11
C PRO A 24 -8.14 8.69 -1.33
N GLU A 25 -8.44 9.04 -2.59
CA GLU A 25 -9.65 9.78 -2.91
C GLU A 25 -10.89 8.96 -2.49
N PRO A 26 -11.85 9.58 -1.78
CA PRO A 26 -13.08 8.90 -1.39
C PRO A 26 -13.85 8.49 -2.65
N GLY A 27 -14.03 7.18 -2.84
CA GLY A 27 -14.70 6.62 -4.02
C GLY A 27 -13.82 5.72 -4.90
N MET A 28 -12.52 5.62 -4.62
CA MET A 28 -11.60 4.71 -5.34
C MET A 28 -11.21 3.47 -4.50
N GLN A 29 -12.02 3.11 -3.51
CA GLN A 29 -11.69 2.05 -2.54
C GLN A 29 -12.83 1.03 -2.43
N CYS A 30 -12.47 -0.25 -2.45
CA CYS A 30 -13.40 -1.36 -2.25
C CYS A 30 -13.26 -1.91 -0.83
N ARG A 31 -14.38 -2.21 -0.17
CA ARG A 31 -14.39 -2.83 1.16
C ARG A 31 -14.74 -4.30 1.04
N LEU A 32 -13.81 -5.17 1.46
CA LEU A 32 -14.01 -6.61 1.56
C LEU A 32 -13.98 -7.04 3.03
N GLY A 33 -15.13 -6.92 3.69
CA GLY A 33 -15.24 -7.12 5.14
C GLY A 33 -14.38 -6.09 5.89
N PRO A 34 -13.37 -6.50 6.69
CA PRO A 34 -12.46 -5.58 7.37
C PRO A 34 -11.33 -5.04 6.47
N LEU A 35 -11.15 -5.59 5.26
CA LEU A 35 -10.10 -5.16 4.33
C LEU A 35 -10.59 -4.01 3.47
N THR A 36 -9.73 -3.02 3.26
CA THR A 36 -9.95 -1.94 2.29
C THR A 36 -8.89 -2.07 1.21
N LEU A 37 -9.34 -2.29 -0.02
CA LEU A 37 -8.50 -2.38 -1.21
C LEU A 37 -8.55 -1.03 -1.94
N GLN A 38 -7.39 -0.51 -2.34
CA GLN A 38 -7.32 0.64 -3.24
C GLN A 38 -7.73 0.23 -4.66
N HIS A 39 -8.02 1.20 -5.52
CA HIS A 39 -8.23 0.96 -6.94
C HIS A 39 -7.06 0.20 -7.57
N ASN A 40 -7.38 -0.85 -8.34
CA ASN A 40 -6.45 -1.83 -8.92
C ASN A 40 -5.66 -2.66 -7.90
N GLU A 41 -5.93 -2.52 -6.61
CA GLU A 41 -5.38 -3.42 -5.61
C GLU A 41 -6.16 -4.74 -5.66
N GLY A 42 -5.39 -5.83 -5.60
CA GLY A 42 -5.91 -7.18 -5.67
C GLY A 42 -5.54 -8.02 -4.45
N ILE A 43 -6.42 -8.94 -4.09
CA ILE A 43 -6.19 -9.93 -3.04
C ILE A 43 -6.51 -11.33 -3.53
N ASN A 44 -5.63 -12.27 -3.19
CA ASN A 44 -5.81 -13.69 -3.45
C ASN A 44 -6.36 -14.35 -2.18
N ARG A 45 -7.50 -15.04 -2.29
CA ARG A 45 -8.13 -15.79 -1.19
C ARG A 45 -8.33 -17.25 -1.56
N LYS A 46 -7.85 -18.16 -0.71
CA LYS A 46 -8.11 -19.59 -0.84
C LYS A 46 -9.51 -19.92 -0.30
N ILE A 47 -10.39 -20.44 -1.14
CA ILE A 47 -11.77 -20.82 -0.82
C ILE A 47 -12.02 -22.22 -1.38
N ASN A 48 -12.32 -23.21 -0.52
CA ASN A 48 -12.70 -24.58 -0.94
C ASN A 48 -11.74 -25.20 -1.99
N ASN A 49 -10.43 -25.18 -1.73
CA ASN A 49 -9.37 -25.66 -2.64
C ASN A 49 -9.31 -24.95 -4.00
N LYS A 50 -9.91 -23.76 -4.12
CA LYS A 50 -9.76 -22.86 -5.27
C LYS A 50 -9.15 -21.55 -4.81
N CYS A 51 -8.47 -20.87 -5.72
CA CYS A 51 -8.04 -19.51 -5.49
C CYS A 51 -9.11 -18.56 -6.03
N ALA A 52 -9.48 -17.54 -5.27
CA ALA A 52 -10.26 -16.41 -5.73
C ALA A 52 -9.34 -15.19 -5.79
N ILE A 53 -9.10 -14.67 -6.99
CA ILE A 53 -8.33 -13.45 -7.22
C ILE A 53 -9.35 -12.33 -7.33
N CYS A 54 -9.37 -11.43 -6.35
CA CYS A 54 -10.27 -10.30 -6.31
C CYS A 54 -9.51 -9.01 -6.60
N VAL A 55 -10.06 -8.11 -7.41
CA VAL A 55 -9.50 -6.80 -7.71
C VAL A 55 -10.56 -5.72 -7.48
N CYS A 56 -10.14 -4.56 -7.01
CA CYS A 56 -11.01 -3.39 -6.91
C CYS A 56 -10.98 -2.56 -8.19
N GLU A 57 -12.09 -2.50 -8.91
CA GLU A 57 -12.25 -1.70 -10.14
C GLU A 57 -13.06 -0.42 -9.87
N VAL A 58 -13.03 0.54 -10.79
CA VAL A 58 -13.86 1.77 -10.77
C VAL A 58 -15.03 1.61 -11.75
N PRO A 59 -16.29 1.95 -11.39
CA PRO A 59 -16.76 2.41 -10.09
C PRO A 59 -16.51 1.35 -9.00
N PRO A 60 -16.30 1.74 -7.72
CA PRO A 60 -15.77 0.88 -6.67
C PRO A 60 -16.56 -0.42 -6.53
N ALA A 61 -16.06 -1.45 -7.20
CA ALA A 61 -16.67 -2.76 -7.30
C ALA A 61 -15.58 -3.81 -7.17
N LEU A 62 -15.86 -4.82 -6.35
CA LEU A 62 -14.94 -5.93 -6.16
C LEU A 62 -15.26 -7.01 -7.20
N THR A 63 -14.35 -7.22 -8.13
CA THR A 63 -14.44 -8.26 -9.16
C THR A 63 -13.55 -9.43 -8.75
N CYS A 64 -14.15 -10.62 -8.58
CA CYS A 64 -13.41 -11.82 -8.20
C CYS A 64 -13.48 -12.89 -9.30
N VAL A 65 -12.34 -13.44 -9.66
CA VAL A 65 -12.23 -14.56 -10.61
C VAL A 65 -11.67 -15.80 -9.91
N ASN A 66 -12.21 -16.96 -10.27
CA ASN A 66 -11.70 -18.24 -9.77
C ASN A 66 -10.48 -18.66 -10.57
N ALA A 67 -9.42 -19.04 -9.87
CA ALA A 67 -8.17 -19.54 -10.41
C ALA A 67 -7.79 -20.88 -9.75
N PRO A 68 -6.86 -21.65 -10.37
CA PRO A 68 -6.24 -22.80 -9.72
C PRO A 68 -5.65 -22.42 -8.37
N ILE A 69 -5.62 -23.37 -7.43
CA ILE A 69 -5.15 -23.12 -6.05
C ILE A 69 -3.73 -22.56 -6.00
N GLU A 70 -2.88 -22.97 -6.95
CA GLU A 70 -1.48 -22.55 -7.12
C GLU A 70 -1.36 -21.03 -7.38
N ALA A 71 -2.39 -20.41 -7.96
CA ALA A 71 -2.39 -18.96 -8.21
C ALA A 71 -2.45 -18.13 -6.92
N CYS A 72 -2.90 -18.71 -5.80
CA CYS A 72 -2.88 -18.03 -4.51
C CYS A 72 -1.51 -18.09 -3.82
N ASP A 73 -0.62 -18.96 -4.28
CA ASP A 73 0.75 -19.10 -3.77
C ASP A 73 1.75 -18.21 -4.53
N LEU A 74 1.35 -17.71 -5.71
CA LEU A 74 1.99 -16.59 -6.36
C LEU A 74 1.74 -15.36 -5.48
N LYS A 75 2.73 -15.00 -4.65
CA LYS A 75 2.78 -13.68 -4.04
C LYS A 75 2.59 -12.67 -5.16
N THR A 76 1.70 -11.71 -4.93
CA THR A 76 1.58 -10.51 -5.75
C THR A 76 2.89 -9.73 -5.62
N GLU A 77 3.92 -10.17 -6.34
CA GLU A 77 5.20 -9.47 -6.47
C GLU A 77 4.90 -8.19 -7.28
N GLY A 78 4.68 -7.10 -6.55
CA GLY A 78 4.24 -5.79 -7.06
C GLY A 78 2.91 -5.41 -6.41
N LEU A 79 2.88 -4.71 -5.29
CA LEU A 79 3.20 -3.29 -5.25
C LEU A 79 3.54 -2.84 -3.83
N HIS A 80 4.69 -3.22 -3.30
CA HIS A 80 5.37 -2.45 -2.25
C HIS A 80 6.88 -2.63 -2.45
N SER A 81 7.39 -2.00 -3.51
CA SER A 81 8.82 -1.69 -3.59
C SER A 81 9.14 -0.74 -2.45
N SER A 82 9.58 -1.29 -1.34
CA SER A 82 10.34 -0.57 -0.32
C SER A 82 11.54 -1.42 0.05
N GLU A 83 12.32 -1.78 -0.97
CA GLU A 83 13.75 -1.88 -0.80
C GLU A 83 14.28 -0.45 -0.68
N GLU A 84 14.62 -0.02 0.53
CA GLU A 84 15.81 0.80 0.72
C GLU A 84 16.58 0.24 1.91
N LYS A 85 17.56 -0.59 1.55
CA LYS A 85 18.75 -0.90 2.33
C LYS A 85 19.62 0.36 2.36
N ALA A 86 19.93 0.88 3.55
CA ALA A 86 21.18 1.57 3.85
C ALA A 86 21.42 1.55 5.36
#